data_AF-A0A9D6M0G9-F1
#
_entry.id   AF-A0A9D6M0G9-F1
#
_cell.length_a   1.000
_cell.length_b   1.000
_cell.length_c   1.000
_cell.angle_alpha   90.00
_cell.angle_beta   90.00
_cell.angle_gamma   90.00
#
_symmetry.space_group_name_H-M   'P 1'
#
loop_
_entity.id
_entity.type
_entity.pdbx_description
1 polymer ?
#
loop_
_entity_poly.entity_id
_entity_poly.type
_entity_poly.pdbx_seq_one_letter_code
_entity_poly.pdbx_strand_id
1 'polypeptide(L)'
;MATFTQSRWKLQDLLPASSGPTYDALVNDLKARVAAFENARAQLSDEMDEREFLAILREYEQLGALNRKLGAYAGLWFAENTQDGA
;
A
#
# COMPACT_ATOMS: atom_id res chain seq x y z
N MET A 1 34.38 -16.17 -0.94
CA MET A 1 33.00 -15.77 -0.56
C MET A 1 32.97 -14.26 -0.51
N ALA A 2 31.97 -13.60 -1.13
CA ALA A 2 31.86 -12.15 -1.06
C ALA A 2 31.26 -11.75 0.28
N THR A 3 31.93 -10.83 0.99
CA THR A 3 31.44 -10.26 2.25
C THR A 3 30.40 -9.19 1.93
N PHE A 4 29.20 -9.33 2.49
CA PHE A 4 28.14 -8.31 2.36
C PHE A 4 28.42 -7.13 3.30
N THR A 5 28.45 -5.91 2.76
CA THR A 5 28.57 -4.69 3.56
C THR A 5 27.20 -4.28 4.08
N GLN A 6 27.02 -4.30 5.40
CA GLN A 6 25.78 -3.86 6.02
C GLN A 6 25.54 -2.36 5.77
N SER A 7 24.30 -1.99 5.47
CA SER A 7 23.85 -0.60 5.34
C SER A 7 22.54 -0.38 6.09
N ARG A 8 22.20 0.88 6.34
CA ARG A 8 20.85 1.24 6.80
C ARG A 8 19.82 0.92 5.71
N TRP A 9 18.57 0.67 6.14
CA TRP A 9 17.43 0.67 5.23
C TRP A 9 17.20 2.06 4.65
N LYS A 10 16.47 2.14 3.52
CA LYS A 10 16.08 3.41 2.91
C LYS A 10 14.57 3.45 2.79
N LEU A 11 13.93 4.44 3.42
CA LEU A 11 12.49 4.62 3.38
C LEU A 11 11.95 4.81 1.95
N GLN A 12 12.75 5.41 1.07
CA GLN A 12 12.45 5.57 -0.35
C GLN A 12 12.26 4.26 -1.13
N ASP A 13 12.76 3.13 -0.61
CA ASP A 13 12.52 1.81 -1.21
C ASP A 13 11.06 1.36 -0.99
N LEU A 14 10.39 1.91 0.04
CA LEU A 14 8.99 1.65 0.34
C LEU A 14 8.05 2.75 -0.19
N LEU A 15 8.39 4.02 0.06
CA LEU A 15 7.61 5.16 -0.40
C LEU A 15 8.56 6.29 -0.82
N PRO A 16 8.54 6.72 -2.10
CA PRO A 16 9.51 7.68 -2.63
C PRO A 16 9.51 9.04 -1.91
N ALA A 17 8.36 9.48 -1.40
CA ALA A 17 8.20 10.73 -0.65
C ALA A 17 7.03 10.61 0.33
N SER A 18 7.16 11.21 1.52
CA SER A 18 6.09 11.32 2.54
C SER A 18 5.24 12.59 2.41
N SER A 19 5.56 13.47 1.47
CA SER A 19 4.85 14.72 1.23
C SER A 19 5.02 15.19 -0.22
N GLY A 20 4.20 16.17 -0.59
CA GLY A 20 4.24 16.79 -1.91
C GLY A 20 3.44 16.03 -2.98
N PRO A 21 3.49 16.49 -4.25
CA PRO A 21 2.54 16.08 -5.28
C PRO A 21 2.52 14.58 -5.57
N THR A 22 3.68 13.91 -5.52
CA THR A 22 3.78 12.46 -5.72
C THR A 22 3.09 11.68 -4.61
N TYR A 23 3.23 12.13 -3.37
CA TYR A 23 2.55 11.54 -2.23
C TYR A 23 1.03 11.75 -2.32
N ASP A 24 0.60 12.99 -2.62
CA ASP A 24 -0.81 13.32 -2.75
C ASP A 24 -1.49 12.50 -3.86
N ALA A 25 -0.81 12.30 -4.99
CA ALA A 25 -1.30 11.45 -6.07
C ALA A 25 -1.47 9.99 -5.61
N LEU A 26 -0.51 9.44 -4.87
CA LEU A 26 -0.58 8.09 -4.33
C LEU A 26 -1.72 7.92 -3.32
N VAL A 27 -1.93 8.90 -2.44
CA VAL A 27 -3.03 8.88 -1.46
C VAL A 27 -4.39 8.99 -2.16
N ASN A 28 -4.51 9.84 -3.19
CA ASN A 28 -5.75 9.99 -3.94
C ASN A 28 -6.10 8.73 -4.75
N ASP A 29 -5.10 8.11 -5.39
CA ASP A 29 -5.27 6.82 -6.06
C ASP A 29 -5.76 5.74 -5.08
N LEU A 30 -5.12 5.63 -3.91
CA LEU A 30 -5.53 4.68 -2.88
C LEU A 30 -6.98 4.91 -2.42
N LYS A 31 -7.38 6.16 -2.19
CA LYS A 31 -8.76 6.49 -1.82
C LYS A 31 -9.77 6.09 -2.91
N ALA A 32 -9.45 6.36 -4.17
CA ALA A 32 -10.31 5.99 -5.29
C ALA A 32 -10.48 4.47 -5.40
N ARG A 33 -9.38 3.73 -5.26
CA ARG A 33 -9.36 2.27 -5.31
C ARG A 33 -10.14 1.63 -4.16
N VAL A 34 -9.99 2.15 -2.93
CA VAL A 34 -10.79 1.70 -1.78
C VAL A 34 -12.27 1.94 -2.01
N ALA A 35 -12.66 3.13 -2.48
CA ALA A 35 -14.05 3.44 -2.77
C ALA A 35 -14.64 2.52 -3.87
N ALA A 36 -13.87 2.24 -4.92
CA ALA A 36 -14.29 1.31 -5.96
C ALA A 36 -14.48 -0.12 -5.41
N PHE A 37 -13.54 -0.59 -4.58
CA PHE A 37 -13.63 -1.90 -3.93
C PHE A 37 -14.83 -2.01 -2.98
N GLU A 38 -15.11 -0.97 -2.19
CA GLU A 38 -16.28 -0.94 -1.30
C GLU A 38 -17.60 -1.04 -2.06
N ASN A 39 -17.70 -0.36 -3.22
CA ASN A 39 -18.87 -0.39 -4.07
C ASN A 39 -19.09 -1.75 -4.74
N ALA A 40 -18.04 -2.55 -4.96
CA ALA A 40 -18.14 -3.89 -5.53
C ALA A 40 -18.96 -4.85 -4.64
N ARG A 41 -19.13 -4.56 -3.34
CA ARG A 41 -19.93 -5.40 -2.42
C ARG A 41 -21.37 -5.59 -2.91
N ALA A 42 -21.98 -4.55 -3.48
CA ALA A 42 -23.35 -4.61 -3.97
C ALA A 42 -23.49 -5.43 -5.27
N GLN A 43 -22.38 -5.77 -5.92
CA GLN A 43 -22.35 -6.54 -7.16
C GLN A 43 -22.19 -8.04 -6.90
N LEU A 44 -21.75 -8.44 -5.70
CA LEU A 44 -21.51 -9.85 -5.34
C LEU A 44 -22.80 -10.67 -5.43
N SER A 45 -22.75 -11.76 -6.18
CA SER A 45 -23.85 -12.72 -6.39
C SER A 45 -23.25 -14.09 -6.69
N ASP A 46 -23.99 -15.15 -6.35
CA ASP A 46 -23.58 -16.54 -6.60
C ASP A 46 -23.54 -16.87 -8.10
N GLU A 47 -24.18 -16.04 -8.94
CA GLU A 47 -24.26 -16.17 -10.40
C GLU A 47 -23.27 -15.26 -11.15
N MET A 48 -22.38 -14.54 -10.45
CA MET A 48 -21.37 -13.65 -11.04
C MET A 48 -20.38 -14.41 -11.96
N ASP A 49 -19.88 -13.74 -13.01
CA ASP A 49 -18.81 -14.30 -13.84
C ASP A 49 -17.52 -14.44 -13.02
N GLU A 50 -16.87 -15.61 -13.10
CA GLU A 50 -15.64 -15.90 -12.35
C GLU A 50 -14.55 -14.86 -12.55
N ARG A 51 -14.42 -14.28 -13.76
CA ARG A 51 -13.39 -13.27 -14.06
C ARG A 51 -13.68 -11.95 -13.37
N GLU A 52 -14.95 -11.59 -13.20
CA GLU A 52 -15.37 -10.41 -12.46
C GLU A 52 -15.06 -10.59 -10.96
N PHE A 53 -15.38 -11.75 -10.40
CA PHE A 53 -15.03 -12.09 -9.03
C PHE A 53 -13.51 -12.06 -8.79
N LEU A 54 -12.73 -12.68 -9.69
CA LEU A 54 -11.28 -12.67 -9.61
C LEU A 54 -10.68 -11.26 -9.73
N ALA A 55 -11.31 -10.35 -10.49
CA ALA A 55 -10.89 -8.96 -10.55
C ALA A 55 -11.08 -8.26 -9.19
N ILE A 56 -12.23 -8.46 -8.53
CA ILE A 56 -12.50 -7.93 -7.19
C ILE A 56 -11.50 -8.49 -6.17
N LEU A 57 -11.22 -9.80 -6.22
CA LEU A 57 -10.27 -10.46 -5.32
C LEU A 57 -8.85 -9.92 -5.49
N ARG A 58 -8.39 -9.76 -6.74
CA ARG A 58 -7.06 -9.18 -7.02
C ARG A 58 -6.96 -7.74 -6.51
N GLU A 59 -8.03 -6.96 -6.63
CA GLU A 59 -8.06 -5.61 -6.08
C GLU A 59 -7.92 -5.61 -4.55
N TYR A 60 -8.62 -6.51 -3.86
CA TYR A 60 -8.46 -6.72 -2.42
C TYR A 60 -7.01 -7.08 -2.03
N GLU A 61 -6.39 -8.01 -2.76
CA GLU A 61 -5.01 -8.44 -2.49
C GLU A 61 -4.01 -7.29 -2.69
N GLN A 62 -4.20 -6.50 -3.75
CA GLN A 62 -3.36 -5.34 -4.04
C GLN A 62 -3.51 -4.24 -3.00
N LEU A 63 -4.75 -3.92 -2.59
CA LEU A 63 -5.01 -2.99 -1.49
C LEU A 63 -4.37 -3.48 -0.19
N GLY A 64 -4.49 -4.77 0.12
CA GLY A 64 -3.85 -5.39 1.28
C GLY A 64 -2.32 -5.31 1.23
N ALA A 65 -1.72 -5.54 0.06
CA ALA A 65 -0.28 -5.42 -0.14
C ALA A 65 0.22 -3.99 0.04
N LEU A 66 -0.51 -3.01 -0.50
CA LEU A 66 -0.18 -1.60 -0.32
C LEU A 66 -0.31 -1.15 1.13
N ASN A 67 -1.37 -1.57 1.82
CA ASN A 67 -1.57 -1.28 3.24
C ASN A 67 -0.41 -1.81 4.09
N ARG A 68 0.04 -3.06 3.84
CA ARG A 68 1.21 -3.63 4.51
C ARG A 68 2.48 -2.82 4.22
N LYS A 69 2.67 -2.36 2.98
CA LYS A 69 3.82 -1.54 2.57
C LYS A 69 3.84 -0.18 3.30
N LEU A 70 2.69 0.49 3.39
CA LEU A 70 2.54 1.75 4.10
C LEU A 70 2.73 1.59 5.61
N GLY A 71 2.19 0.52 6.20
CA GLY A 71 2.42 0.19 7.61
C GLY A 71 3.90 -0.06 7.92
N ALA A 72 4.59 -0.81 7.06
CA ALA A 72 6.03 -1.04 7.18
C ALA A 72 6.82 0.27 7.06
N TYR A 73 6.45 1.14 6.13
CA TYR A 73 7.05 2.47 5.98
C TYR A 73 6.90 3.30 7.26
N ALA A 74 5.67 3.41 7.79
CA ALA A 74 5.40 4.18 9.01
C ALA A 74 6.17 3.60 10.22
N GLY A 75 6.24 2.28 10.34
CA GLY A 75 7.02 1.62 11.39
C GLY A 75 8.52 1.90 11.30
N LEU A 76 9.10 1.83 10.10
CA LEU A 76 10.52 2.14 9.90
C LEU A 76 10.83 3.63 10.07
N TRP A 77 9.92 4.52 9.67
CA TRP A 77 10.03 5.96 9.91
C TRP A 77 10.12 6.24 11.41
N PHE A 78 9.16 5.72 12.17
CA PHE A 78 9.15 5.90 13.62
C PHE A 78 10.40 5.30 14.28
N ALA A 79 10.84 4.13 13.82
CA ALA A 79 12.04 3.48 14.34
C ALA A 79 13.34 4.23 13.99
N GLU A 80 13.35 5.04 12.92
CA GLU A 80 14.50 5.87 12.55
C GLU A 80 14.72 7.02 13.55
N ASN A 81 13.65 7.62 14.06
CA ASN A 81 13.70 8.59 15.13
C ASN A 81 12.42 8.56 15.99
N THR A 82 12.48 7.86 17.13
CA THR A 82 11.31 7.70 18.02
C THR A 82 10.94 8.95 18.80
N GLN A 83 11.78 9.99 18.77
CA GLN A 83 11.51 11.30 19.37
C GLN A 83 10.96 12.30 18.36
N ASP A 84 10.79 11.89 17.10
CA ASP A 84 10.17 12.72 16.09
C ASP A 84 8.67 12.84 16.40
N GLY A 85 8.28 13.96 16.99
CA GLY A 85 6.89 14.30 17.25
C GLY A 85 6.29 14.85 15.96
N ALA A 86 5.62 13.98 15.19
CA ALA A 86 4.88 14.37 14.00
C ALA A 86 3.99 15.61 14.23
#